data_AF-A0A7S0LYA0-F1
#
_entry.id   AF-A0A7S0LYA0-F1
#
_cell.length_a   1.000
_cell.length_b   1.000
_cell.length_c   1.000
_cell.angle_alpha   90.00
_cell.angle_beta   90.00
_cell.angle_gamma   90.00
#
_symmetry.space_group_name_H-M   'P 1'
#
loop_
_entity.id
_entity.type
_entity.pdbx_description
1 polymer ?
#
loop_
_entity_poly.entity_id
_entity_poly.type
_entity_poly.pdbx_seq_one_letter_code
_entity_poly.pdbx_strand_id
1 'polypeptide(L)'
;ENNPRYCMGVGYPVDLVVCVALGVDMFDCVYPARTARFGVALSDEGNIQLKQTKHREDLSPIERDCGCTTCRRFTRAYLHTIVAKEQTGARLVTCHNIAYMMRLMRRVRHAVAQDEYPAFIKSFFAKQYPKGDYPGWCVDALAAVGVQLNPPAAGAGRASEAAPD
;
A
#
# COMPACT_ATOMS: atom_id res chain seq x y z
N GLU A 1 21.03 21.30 3.85
CA GLU A 1 19.95 21.24 2.83
C GLU A 1 20.38 20.60 1.51
N ASN A 2 21.65 20.63 1.12
CA ASN A 2 22.09 20.13 -0.21
C ASN A 2 22.54 18.66 -0.25
N ASN A 3 22.28 17.87 0.78
CA ASN A 3 22.68 16.46 0.84
C ASN A 3 21.44 15.55 0.91
N PRO A 4 21.46 14.38 0.26
CA PRO A 4 20.37 13.41 0.36
C PRO A 4 20.11 12.99 1.81
N ARG A 5 18.84 12.89 2.19
CA ARG A 5 18.40 12.41 3.51
C ARG A 5 17.94 10.97 3.42
N TYR A 6 18.63 10.10 4.14
CA TYR A 6 18.34 8.66 4.20
C TYR A 6 17.66 8.29 5.52
N CYS A 7 16.47 7.71 5.44
CA CYS A 7 15.72 7.20 6.59
C CYS A 7 15.79 5.68 6.63
N MET A 8 16.50 5.15 7.64
CA MET A 8 16.77 3.72 7.76
C MET A 8 15.59 2.96 8.38
N GLY A 9 15.28 1.79 7.81
CA GLY A 9 14.34 0.84 8.38
C GLY A 9 12.84 1.19 8.23
N VAL A 10 12.50 2.21 7.43
CA VAL A 10 11.11 2.63 7.18
C VAL A 10 10.62 2.07 5.85
N GLY A 11 9.50 1.34 5.89
CA GLY A 11 8.99 0.66 4.69
C GLY A 11 7.49 0.42 4.65
N TYR A 12 6.72 0.93 5.61
CA TYR A 12 5.27 0.93 5.49
C TYR A 12 4.86 1.99 4.46
N PRO A 13 3.95 1.70 3.51
CA PRO A 13 3.60 2.64 2.44
C PRO A 13 3.17 4.03 2.93
N VAL A 14 2.43 4.09 4.05
CA VAL A 14 1.99 5.35 4.65
C VAL A 14 3.18 6.16 5.18
N ASP A 15 4.07 5.50 5.91
CA ASP A 15 5.27 6.14 6.46
C ASP A 15 6.14 6.72 5.36
N LEU A 16 6.31 6.00 4.24
CA LEU A 16 7.07 6.53 3.09
C LEU A 16 6.47 7.82 2.55
N VAL A 17 5.16 7.88 2.35
CA VAL A 17 4.48 9.07 1.82
C VAL A 17 4.60 10.25 2.78
N VAL A 18 4.46 10.02 4.08
CA VAL A 18 4.62 11.07 5.10
C VAL A 18 6.08 11.52 5.19
N CYS A 19 7.04 10.60 5.27
CA CYS A 19 8.46 10.93 5.37
C CYS A 19 8.99 11.71 4.16
N VAL A 20 8.50 11.42 2.94
CA VAL A 20 8.84 12.22 1.76
C VAL A 20 8.31 13.65 1.90
N ALA A 21 7.10 13.84 2.45
CA ALA A 21 6.58 15.19 2.74
C ALA A 21 7.43 15.95 3.76
N LEU A 22 8.09 15.22 4.67
CA LEU A 22 9.05 15.76 5.65
C LEU A 22 10.47 15.94 5.08
N GLY A 23 10.69 15.66 3.79
CA GLY A 23 11.95 15.88 3.08
C GLY A 23 12.94 14.72 3.11
N VAL A 24 12.48 13.48 3.30
CA VAL A 24 13.33 12.28 3.17
C VAL A 24 13.41 11.82 1.71
N ASP A 25 14.63 11.51 1.25
CA ASP A 25 14.91 11.16 -0.15
C ASP A 25 15.10 9.64 -0.37
N MET A 26 15.66 8.94 0.61
CA MET A 26 16.05 7.54 0.50
C MET A 26 15.50 6.70 1.65
N PHE A 27 15.17 5.45 1.35
CA PHE A 27 14.59 4.50 2.30
C PHE A 27 15.11 3.09 2.08
N ASP A 28 15.23 2.32 3.16
CA ASP A 28 15.41 0.88 3.13
C ASP A 28 14.48 0.22 4.15
N CYS A 29 14.00 -0.98 3.82
CA CYS A 29 13.28 -1.78 4.80
C CYS A 29 13.13 -3.23 4.34
N VAL A 30 13.13 -4.14 5.31
CA VAL A 30 12.77 -5.54 5.09
C VAL A 30 11.25 -5.75 4.95
N TYR A 31 10.43 -4.72 5.17
CA TYR A 31 8.97 -4.82 5.22
C TYR A 31 8.36 -5.59 4.03
N PRO A 32 8.68 -5.29 2.76
CA PRO A 32 8.06 -5.96 1.60
C PRO A 32 8.32 -7.47 1.58
N ALA A 33 9.54 -7.90 1.91
CA ALA A 33 9.93 -9.30 1.95
C ALA A 33 9.44 -10.00 3.23
N ARG A 34 9.39 -9.28 4.37
CA ARG A 34 8.88 -9.80 5.64
C ARG A 34 7.39 -10.09 5.56
N THR A 35 6.59 -9.16 5.05
CA THR A 35 5.13 -9.32 4.91
C THR A 35 4.77 -10.41 3.93
N ALA A 36 5.55 -10.56 2.86
CA ALA A 36 5.36 -11.63 1.87
C ALA A 36 5.47 -13.04 2.50
N ARG A 37 6.37 -13.25 3.46
CA ARG A 37 6.48 -14.54 4.20
C ARG A 37 5.24 -14.86 5.01
N PHE A 38 4.50 -13.85 5.46
CA PHE A 38 3.22 -14.04 6.15
C PHE A 38 2.05 -14.22 5.17
N GLY A 39 2.30 -14.16 3.85
CA GLY A 39 1.28 -14.27 2.83
C GLY A 39 0.51 -12.98 2.58
N VAL A 40 1.12 -11.84 2.87
CA VAL A 40 0.50 -10.54 2.73
C VAL A 40 1.07 -9.83 1.50
N ALA A 41 0.19 -9.52 0.54
CA ALA A 41 0.53 -8.75 -0.64
C ALA A 41 0.13 -7.27 -0.46
N LEU A 42 1.02 -6.36 -0.85
CA LEU A 42 0.79 -4.91 -0.72
C LEU A 42 -0.11 -4.38 -1.84
N SER A 43 -0.97 -3.42 -1.51
CA SER A 43 -1.90 -2.74 -2.44
C SER A 43 -2.30 -1.38 -1.85
N ASP A 44 -2.72 -0.45 -2.72
CA ASP A 44 -3.23 0.89 -2.33
C ASP A 44 -4.58 0.82 -1.59
N GLU A 45 -5.36 -0.23 -1.83
CA GLU A 45 -6.69 -0.45 -1.21
C GLU A 45 -6.59 -1.24 0.10
N GLY A 46 -5.39 -1.28 0.68
CA GLY A 46 -5.08 -2.10 1.84
C GLY A 46 -4.48 -3.46 1.51
N ASN A 47 -3.74 -3.98 2.47
CA ASN A 47 -2.96 -5.20 2.31
C ASN A 47 -3.86 -6.45 2.11
N ILE A 48 -3.54 -7.25 1.10
CA ILE A 48 -4.28 -8.46 0.73
C ILE A 48 -3.69 -9.65 1.48
N GLN A 49 -4.47 -10.26 2.37
CA GLN A 49 -4.09 -11.45 3.11
C GLN A 49 -4.42 -12.70 2.28
N LEU A 50 -3.46 -13.19 1.50
CA LEU A 50 -3.68 -14.30 0.56
C LEU A 50 -4.06 -15.62 1.21
N LYS A 51 -3.84 -15.77 2.53
CA LYS A 51 -4.27 -16.95 3.30
C LYS A 51 -5.78 -16.98 3.60
N GLN A 52 -6.50 -15.87 3.40
CA GLN A 52 -7.94 -15.82 3.63
C GLN A 52 -8.70 -16.69 2.61
N THR A 53 -9.72 -17.41 3.08
CA THR A 53 -10.51 -18.35 2.28
C THR A 53 -11.20 -17.69 1.07
N LYS A 54 -11.52 -16.39 1.17
CA LYS A 54 -12.14 -15.62 0.07
C LYS A 54 -11.31 -15.62 -1.22
N HIS A 55 -10.00 -15.89 -1.14
CA HIS A 55 -9.11 -15.92 -2.29
C HIS A 55 -8.97 -17.31 -2.92
N ARG A 56 -9.56 -18.35 -2.33
CA ARG A 56 -9.39 -19.75 -2.77
C ARG A 56 -9.80 -19.99 -4.22
N GLU A 57 -10.84 -19.30 -4.68
CA GLU A 57 -11.40 -19.44 -6.03
C GLU A 57 -11.24 -18.15 -6.85
N ASP A 58 -10.51 -17.17 -6.32
CA ASP A 58 -10.30 -15.87 -6.97
C ASP A 58 -9.24 -16.00 -8.08
N LEU A 59 -9.70 -16.12 -9.33
CA LEU A 59 -8.84 -16.20 -10.51
C LEU A 59 -8.29 -14.84 -10.96
N SER A 60 -8.57 -13.75 -10.24
CA SER A 60 -7.96 -12.45 -10.54
C SER A 60 -6.50 -12.40 -10.05
N PRO A 61 -5.64 -11.56 -10.67
CA PRO A 61 -4.29 -11.30 -10.16
C PRO A 61 -4.36 -10.53 -8.82
N ILE A 62 -3.21 -10.36 -8.15
CA ILE A 62 -3.17 -9.52 -6.93
C ILE A 62 -3.67 -8.10 -7.24
N GLU A 63 -3.19 -7.51 -8.34
CA GLU A 63 -3.61 -6.19 -8.82
C GLU A 63 -3.59 -6.19 -10.35
N ARG A 64 -4.66 -5.66 -10.99
CA ARG A 64 -4.84 -5.70 -12.45
C ARG A 64 -3.84 -4.81 -13.19
N ASP A 65 -3.53 -3.65 -12.63
CA ASP A 65 -2.61 -2.67 -13.23
C ASP A 65 -1.13 -2.94 -12.89
N CYS A 66 -0.84 -4.10 -12.29
CA CYS A 66 0.50 -4.49 -11.92
C CYS A 66 1.23 -5.27 -13.00
N GLY A 67 2.23 -4.61 -13.60
CA GLY A 67 3.12 -5.22 -14.58
C GLY A 67 4.17 -6.18 -14.03
N CYS A 68 4.11 -6.57 -12.75
CA CYS A 68 5.08 -7.51 -12.17
C CYS A 68 4.87 -8.93 -12.70
N THR A 69 5.92 -9.76 -12.64
CA THR A 69 5.86 -11.14 -13.11
C THR A 69 4.83 -11.97 -12.37
N THR A 70 4.62 -11.69 -11.07
CA THR A 70 3.62 -12.37 -10.25
C THR A 70 2.19 -12.11 -10.73
N CYS A 71 1.80 -10.84 -10.89
CA CYS A 71 0.45 -10.47 -11.33
C CYS A 71 0.17 -10.88 -12.78
N ARG A 72 1.19 -10.95 -13.63
CA ARG A 72 1.03 -11.38 -15.03
C ARG A 72 0.82 -12.88 -15.21
N ARG A 73 1.26 -13.70 -14.25
CA ARG A 73 1.34 -15.17 -14.42
C ARG A 73 0.50 -15.96 -13.43
N PHE A 74 0.17 -15.39 -12.27
CA PHE A 74 -0.45 -16.13 -11.18
C PHE A 74 -1.70 -15.42 -10.66
N THR A 75 -2.69 -16.24 -10.32
CA THR A 75 -3.96 -15.81 -9.72
C THR A 75 -3.87 -15.81 -8.21
N ARG A 76 -4.78 -15.09 -7.55
CA ARG A 76 -4.91 -15.12 -6.09
C ARG A 76 -5.23 -16.53 -5.57
N ALA A 77 -6.03 -17.32 -6.28
CA ALA A 77 -6.32 -18.72 -5.97
C ALA A 77 -5.06 -19.60 -5.95
N TYR A 78 -4.20 -19.45 -6.95
CA TYR A 78 -2.91 -20.15 -6.98
C TYR A 78 -2.04 -19.72 -5.80
N LEU A 79 -1.92 -18.41 -5.58
CA LEU A 79 -1.12 -17.85 -4.49
C LEU A 79 -1.63 -18.28 -3.11
N HIS A 80 -2.94 -18.31 -2.90
CA HIS A 80 -3.58 -18.81 -1.68
C HIS A 80 -3.13 -20.24 -1.34
N THR A 81 -3.09 -21.11 -2.35
CA THR A 81 -2.72 -22.51 -2.19
C THR A 81 -1.25 -22.69 -1.84
N ILE A 82 -0.36 -21.94 -2.50
CA ILE A 82 1.09 -22.13 -2.37
C ILE A 82 1.71 -21.35 -1.19
N VAL A 83 1.17 -20.19 -0.82
CA VAL A 83 1.71 -19.32 0.25
C VAL A 83 1.73 -20.00 1.62
N ALA A 84 0.82 -20.92 1.89
CA ALA A 84 0.78 -21.68 3.14
C ALA A 84 1.64 -22.95 3.11
N LYS A 85 2.06 -23.40 1.94
CA LYS A 85 2.64 -24.74 1.75
C LYS A 85 4.10 -24.71 1.32
N GLU A 86 4.52 -23.70 0.56
CA GLU A 86 5.84 -23.65 -0.06
C GLU A 86 6.50 -22.28 0.03
N GLN A 87 7.84 -22.29 0.11
CA GLN A 87 8.65 -21.07 0.08
C GLN A 87 8.54 -20.29 -1.24
N THR A 88 8.18 -20.98 -2.33
CA THR A 88 7.90 -20.37 -3.63
C THR A 88 6.79 -19.31 -3.53
N GLY A 89 5.77 -19.56 -2.70
CA GLY A 89 4.70 -18.58 -2.48
C GLY A 89 5.23 -17.26 -1.91
N ALA A 90 6.10 -17.33 -0.89
CA ALA A 90 6.73 -16.14 -0.32
C ALA A 90 7.60 -15.39 -1.34
N ARG A 91 8.33 -16.10 -2.22
CA ARG A 91 9.14 -15.49 -3.29
C ARG A 91 8.29 -14.75 -4.31
N LEU A 92 7.19 -15.36 -4.76
CA LEU A 92 6.25 -14.74 -5.70
C LEU A 92 5.61 -13.48 -5.11
N VAL A 93 5.16 -13.54 -3.86
CA VAL A 93 4.58 -12.37 -3.17
C VAL A 93 5.65 -11.30 -2.93
N THR A 94 6.89 -11.68 -2.63
CA THR A 94 8.00 -10.72 -2.48
C THR A 94 8.25 -9.95 -3.77
N CYS A 95 8.23 -10.63 -4.93
CA CYS A 95 8.38 -9.96 -6.22
C CYS A 95 7.28 -8.91 -6.46
N HIS A 96 6.03 -9.24 -6.12
CA HIS A 96 4.91 -8.28 -6.17
C HIS A 96 5.12 -7.12 -5.20
N ASN A 97 5.45 -7.39 -3.93
CA ASN A 97 5.58 -6.36 -2.91
C ASN A 97 6.70 -5.37 -3.24
N ILE A 98 7.85 -5.84 -3.73
CA ILE A 98 8.94 -4.96 -4.19
C ILE A 98 8.48 -4.11 -5.38
N ALA A 99 7.81 -4.73 -6.37
CA ALA A 99 7.28 -4.01 -7.52
C ALA A 99 6.24 -2.94 -7.13
N TYR A 100 5.40 -3.22 -6.13
CA TYR A 100 4.48 -2.26 -5.54
C TYR A 100 5.23 -1.07 -4.94
N MET A 101 6.24 -1.30 -4.08
CA MET A 101 7.02 -0.23 -3.46
C MET A 101 7.72 0.65 -4.50
N MET A 102 8.30 0.04 -5.54
CA MET A 102 8.93 0.80 -6.63
C MET A 102 7.92 1.61 -7.45
N ARG A 103 6.68 1.12 -7.63
CA ARG A 103 5.60 1.87 -8.28
C ARG A 103 5.08 3.00 -7.42
N LEU A 104 4.89 2.77 -6.12
CA LEU A 104 4.55 3.82 -5.16
C LEU A 104 5.56 4.95 -5.23
N MET A 105 6.85 4.65 -5.09
CA MET A 105 7.90 5.68 -5.14
C MET A 105 8.03 6.37 -6.50
N ARG A 106 7.69 5.69 -7.61
CA ARG A 106 7.59 6.36 -8.92
C ARG A 106 6.46 7.38 -8.96
N ARG A 107 5.27 7.04 -8.44
CA ARG A 107 4.13 7.96 -8.38
C ARG A 107 4.40 9.15 -7.47
N VAL A 108 5.02 8.90 -6.30
CA VAL A 108 5.48 9.95 -5.38
C VAL A 108 6.41 10.93 -6.12
N ARG A 109 7.47 10.44 -6.77
CA ARG A 109 8.40 11.30 -7.52
C ARG A 109 7.72 12.07 -8.65
N HIS A 110 6.78 11.44 -9.35
CA HIS A 110 6.01 12.10 -10.40
C HIS A 110 5.17 13.23 -9.84
N ALA A 111 4.42 12.99 -8.77
CA ALA A 111 3.60 14.02 -8.12
C ALA A 111 4.42 15.19 -7.58
N VAL A 112 5.61 14.93 -7.02
CA VAL A 112 6.55 15.99 -6.62
C VAL A 112 7.02 16.79 -7.83
N ALA A 113 7.40 16.13 -8.93
CA ALA A 113 7.86 16.79 -10.15
C ALA A 113 6.76 17.59 -10.88
N GLN A 114 5.48 17.33 -10.61
CA GLN A 114 4.34 18.07 -11.18
C GLN A 114 3.75 19.11 -10.21
N ASP A 115 4.35 19.30 -9.03
CA ASP A 115 3.82 20.17 -7.97
C ASP A 115 2.42 19.76 -7.47
N GLU A 116 2.10 18.46 -7.59
CA GLU A 116 0.80 17.86 -7.24
C GLU A 116 0.89 16.97 -5.99
N TYR A 117 2.00 17.02 -5.25
CA TYR A 117 2.23 16.12 -4.12
C TYR A 117 1.16 16.19 -3.01
N PRO A 118 0.65 17.37 -2.60
CA PRO A 118 -0.45 17.45 -1.64
C PRO A 118 -1.74 16.75 -2.11
N ALA A 119 -2.05 16.84 -3.41
CA ALA A 119 -3.21 16.14 -3.99
C ALA A 119 -2.98 14.62 -4.02
N PHE A 120 -1.76 14.20 -4.36
CA PHE A 120 -1.36 12.79 -4.30
C PHE A 120 -1.55 12.21 -2.90
N ILE A 121 -1.07 12.89 -1.84
CA ILE A 121 -1.21 12.45 -0.44
C ILE A 121 -2.69 12.23 -0.09
N LYS A 122 -3.56 13.21 -0.39
CA LYS A 122 -5.00 13.09 -0.12
C LYS A 122 -5.62 11.89 -0.83
N SER A 123 -5.30 11.70 -2.10
CA SER A 123 -5.80 10.56 -2.89
C SER A 123 -5.30 9.20 -2.36
N PHE A 124 -4.04 9.15 -1.90
CA PHE A 124 -3.42 7.95 -1.36
C PHE A 124 -4.07 7.56 -0.02
N PHE A 125 -4.23 8.52 0.90
CA PHE A 125 -4.90 8.28 2.19
C PHE A 125 -6.37 7.90 2.03
N ALA A 126 -7.10 8.51 1.08
CA ALA A 126 -8.49 8.13 0.80
C ALA A 126 -8.63 6.67 0.34
N LYS A 127 -7.65 6.14 -0.42
CA LYS A 127 -7.64 4.73 -0.84
C LYS A 127 -7.25 3.79 0.30
N GLN A 128 -6.23 4.16 1.08
CA GLN A 128 -5.71 3.33 2.16
C GLN A 128 -6.66 3.26 3.37
N TYR A 129 -7.39 4.34 3.63
CA TYR A 129 -8.32 4.49 4.76
C TYR A 129 -9.69 4.97 4.26
N PRO A 130 -10.46 4.10 3.60
CA PRO A 130 -11.74 4.49 2.98
C PRO A 130 -12.80 4.93 3.98
N LYS A 131 -12.65 4.59 5.27
CA LYS A 131 -13.55 5.03 6.35
C LYS A 131 -13.19 6.42 6.90
N GLY A 132 -12.09 7.02 6.45
CA GLY A 132 -11.58 8.28 6.99
C GLY A 132 -10.94 8.15 8.37
N ASP A 133 -10.58 6.93 8.79
CA ASP A 133 -9.90 6.63 10.04
C ASP A 133 -8.38 6.88 9.93
N TYR A 134 -8.02 8.12 9.61
CA TYR A 134 -6.63 8.53 9.44
C TYR A 134 -5.87 8.50 10.79
N PRO A 135 -4.67 7.90 10.85
CA PRO A 135 -3.87 7.91 12.08
C PRO A 135 -3.52 9.34 12.50
N GLY A 136 -3.75 9.70 13.77
CA GLY A 136 -3.51 11.06 14.27
C GLY A 136 -2.10 11.58 14.00
N TRP A 137 -1.09 10.74 14.21
CA TRP A 137 0.31 11.10 13.93
C TRP A 137 0.56 11.47 12.46
N CYS A 138 -0.17 10.87 11.50
CA CYS A 138 -0.06 11.24 10.09
C CYS A 138 -0.65 12.63 9.83
N VAL A 139 -1.79 12.91 10.46
CA VAL A 139 -2.47 14.21 10.35
C VAL A 139 -1.57 15.30 10.92
N ASP A 140 -1.02 15.09 12.11
CA ASP A 140 -0.14 16.06 12.78
C ASP A 140 1.15 16.31 11.98
N ALA A 141 1.80 15.24 11.50
CA ALA A 141 3.03 15.35 10.73
C ALA A 141 2.83 16.08 9.40
N LEU A 142 1.72 15.82 8.71
CA LEU A 142 1.41 16.47 7.44
C LEU A 142 0.94 17.93 7.62
N ALA A 143 0.23 18.22 8.72
CA ALA A 143 -0.13 19.59 9.06
C ALA A 143 1.11 20.47 9.31
N ALA A 144 2.16 19.92 9.92
CA ALA A 144 3.43 20.63 10.15
C ALA A 144 4.13 21.09 8.86
N VAL A 145 3.86 20.44 7.72
CA VAL A 145 4.36 20.80 6.39
C VAL A 145 3.29 21.43 5.48
N GLY A 146 2.18 21.88 6.07
CA GLY A 146 1.12 22.60 5.36
C GLY A 146 0.14 21.72 4.57
N VAL A 147 0.17 20.40 4.74
CA VAL A 147 -0.75 19.47 4.08
C VAL A 147 -1.88 19.09 5.04
N GLN A 148 -3.07 19.65 4.82
CA GLN A 148 -4.27 19.31 5.60
C GLN A 148 -4.93 18.02 5.07
N LEU A 149 -4.95 16.98 5.91
CA LEU A 149 -5.71 15.75 5.66
C LEU A 149 -7.09 15.87 6.30
N ASN A 150 -8.10 16.21 5.49
CA ASN A 150 -9.49 16.14 5.93
C ASN A 150 -10.01 14.73 5.64
N PRO A 151 -10.66 14.04 6.61
CA PRO A 151 -11.32 12.78 6.32
C PRO A 151 -12.35 13.00 5.20
N PRO A 152 -12.52 12.03 4.27
CA PRO A 152 -13.55 12.13 3.25
C PRO A 152 -14.90 12.30 3.94
N ALA A 153 -15.72 13.22 3.45
CA ALA A 153 -17.05 13.47 3.99
C ALA A 153 -17.78 12.11 4.12
N ALA A 154 -18.18 11.76 5.35
CA ALA A 154 -18.92 10.53 5.59
C ALA A 154 -20.26 10.62 4.84
N GLY A 155 -20.36 9.98 3.67
CA GLY A 155 -21.55 10.18 2.83
C GLY A 155 -21.49 9.69 1.39
N ALA A 156 -21.21 8.41 1.16
CA ALA A 156 -21.73 7.68 0.01
C ALA A 156 -22.05 6.25 0.48
N GLY A 157 -23.30 6.07 0.91
CA GLY A 157 -23.74 4.91 1.68
C GLY A 157 -23.50 3.56 1.01
N ARG A 158 -23.09 2.59 1.82
CA ARG A 158 -23.66 1.25 1.72
C ARG A 158 -24.57 1.09 2.92
N ALA A 159 -25.86 1.01 2.64
CA ALA A 159 -26.85 0.60 3.61
C ALA A 159 -26.37 -0.70 4.25
N SER A 160 -26.30 -0.69 5.57
CA SER A 160 -26.20 -1.87 6.40
C SER A 160 -27.44 -2.74 6.12
N GLU A 161 -27.30 -3.79 5.33
CA GLU A 161 -28.19 -4.94 5.46
C GLU A 161 -27.82 -5.64 6.77
N ALA A 162 -28.56 -5.26 7.82
CA ALA A 162 -28.73 -6.08 8.99
C ALA A 162 -29.43 -7.37 8.54
N ALA A 163 -28.76 -8.50 8.68
CA ALA A 163 -29.42 -9.80 8.65
C ALA A 163 -30.21 -9.96 9.96
N PRO A 164 -31.51 -10.29 9.92
CA PRO A 164 -32.24 -10.71 11.10
C PRO A 164 -31.94 -12.18 11.41
N ASP A 165 -31.80 -12.46 12.71
CA ASP A 165 -31.82 -13.74 13.45
C ASP A 165 -30.90 -14.91 13.01
#